data_AF-A0A7V9ED55-F1
#
_entry.id   AF-A0A7V9ED55-F1
#
_cell.length_a   1.000
_cell.length_b   1.000
_cell.length_c   1.000
_cell.angle_alpha   90.00
_cell.angle_beta   90.00
_cell.angle_gamma   90.00
#
_symmetry.space_group_name_H-M   'P 1'
#
loop_
_entity.id
_entity.type
_entity.pdbx_description
1 polymer ?
#
loop_
_entity_poly.entity_id
_entity_poly.type
_entity_poly.pdbx_seq_one_letter_code
_entity_poly.pdbx_strand_id
1 'polypeptide(L)'
;MSDSPTHSRHRAALAVVLGATALTAAAAPAAHAAPVSVKLRVEGKSSTFYEKSVTTEGHDVTTQSGGTHKCDGTNGGANPSPGATSTATLDDGAKTGGYTFDATYSSGFEDFFVNRIGPDSNSSSEFWGHFQNFELSQVGGCQQRVTTGDEVLWTYDAFSKAFALDLDGPGAVRAGQAFSVRATNGATGAPLSGASVGGRPTGADGRATLSYSKPGIYRLKATRADSVRSPLLTVCVDPPDAPACTSGDKSAPEIELLSTAGAGGYASDRFRSRTVVVSWQGDDGQGSGVSTYDLDVRELGAAAASRAASPWRRLLRNSTRVSRRFRGLPGREYEFRVTAVDRAGNRRSDTGEELLVPVDDTDRSLIRFSRGWKRLERSGAWGRRVTRSTRRGASARLRFRGSRLALIGRRLPRGGRLRVTIDGRSRTVRLRGRPRHRRVLFTSTRLRSEHHRVRLVAVGGGPVELDAVAVQPR
;
A
#
# COMPACT_ATOMS: atom_id res chain seq x y z
N MET A 1 92.08 -19.48 17.84
CA MET A 1 90.99 -20.02 17.00
C MET A 1 89.71 -19.72 17.77
N SER A 2 89.19 -18.48 17.76
CA SER A 2 88.30 -17.93 16.72
C SER A 2 87.15 -18.92 16.46
N ASP A 3 85.89 -18.69 16.82
CA ASP A 3 85.07 -17.48 16.66
C ASP A 3 83.81 -17.46 17.58
N SER A 4 83.28 -16.26 17.85
CA SER A 4 81.85 -15.98 18.08
C SER A 4 81.33 -15.19 16.86
N PRO A 5 80.02 -14.83 16.68
CA PRO A 5 78.75 -15.25 17.31
C PRO A 5 77.64 -15.53 16.25
N THR A 6 76.38 -15.81 16.65
CA THR A 6 75.18 -15.15 16.06
C THR A 6 73.88 -15.47 16.81
N HIS A 7 73.09 -14.41 17.00
CA HIS A 7 71.77 -14.36 17.61
C HIS A 7 70.67 -15.02 16.75
N SER A 8 69.67 -15.63 17.39
CA SER A 8 68.28 -15.44 16.96
C SER A 8 67.30 -15.65 18.12
N ARG A 9 66.50 -14.60 18.37
CA ARG A 9 65.40 -14.57 19.33
C ARG A 9 64.16 -15.13 18.64
N HIS A 10 63.52 -16.17 19.19
CA HIS A 10 62.14 -16.50 18.82
C HIS A 10 61.19 -16.24 19.99
N ARG A 11 60.33 -15.25 19.76
CA ARG A 11 59.23 -14.79 20.61
C ARG A 11 58.19 -15.90 20.75
N ALA A 12 57.78 -16.18 21.98
CA ALA A 12 56.56 -16.95 22.26
C ALA A 12 55.34 -16.16 21.78
N ALA A 13 54.59 -16.72 20.82
CA ALA A 13 53.33 -16.16 20.35
C ALA A 13 52.18 -16.70 21.20
N LEU A 14 51.46 -15.78 21.84
CA LEU A 14 50.22 -16.02 22.59
C LEU A 14 49.10 -16.34 21.59
N ALA A 15 48.55 -17.56 21.63
CA ALA A 15 47.39 -17.93 20.82
C ALA A 15 46.11 -17.35 21.45
N VAL A 16 45.54 -16.32 20.83
CA VAL A 16 44.22 -15.78 21.17
C VAL A 16 43.15 -16.63 20.46
N VAL A 17 42.39 -17.40 21.23
CA VAL A 17 41.18 -18.09 20.75
C VAL A 17 40.06 -17.07 20.57
N LEU A 18 39.84 -16.63 19.33
CA LEU A 18 38.66 -15.87 18.94
C LEU A 18 37.47 -16.82 18.79
N GLY A 19 36.64 -16.91 19.82
CA GLY A 19 35.34 -17.57 19.76
C GLY A 19 34.40 -16.81 18.82
N ALA A 20 34.16 -17.36 17.63
CA ALA A 20 33.14 -16.87 16.71
C ALA A 20 31.75 -17.20 17.25
N THR A 21 31.10 -16.22 17.88
CA THR A 21 29.67 -16.29 18.20
C THR A 21 28.87 -16.12 16.90
N ALA A 22 28.37 -17.23 16.36
CA ALA A 22 27.40 -17.22 15.28
C ALA A 22 26.10 -16.56 15.77
N LEU A 23 25.96 -15.26 15.48
CA LEU A 23 24.69 -14.53 15.60
C LEU A 23 23.72 -15.11 14.56
N THR A 24 22.86 -16.03 15.00
CA THR A 24 21.66 -16.39 14.24
C THR A 24 20.73 -15.18 14.23
N ALA A 25 20.79 -14.43 13.12
CA ALA A 25 19.86 -13.35 12.85
C ALA A 25 18.45 -13.93 12.71
N ALA A 26 17.68 -13.93 13.80
CA ALA A 26 16.27 -14.24 13.75
C ALA A 26 15.58 -13.22 12.83
N ALA A 27 15.21 -13.66 11.63
CA ALA A 27 14.49 -12.86 10.65
C ALA A 27 13.24 -12.26 11.30
N ALA A 28 13.18 -10.92 11.38
CA ALA A 28 12.01 -10.24 11.89
C ALA A 28 10.81 -10.57 10.98
N PRO A 29 9.61 -10.89 11.53
CA PRO A 29 8.43 -11.05 10.70
C PRO A 29 8.20 -9.73 9.95
N ALA A 30 8.25 -9.82 8.64
CA ALA A 30 8.26 -8.66 7.79
C ALA A 30 6.93 -7.90 7.91
N ALA A 31 7.02 -6.58 7.86
CA ALA A 31 5.84 -5.73 7.84
C ALA A 31 5.07 -6.01 6.55
N HIS A 32 3.74 -6.07 6.59
CA HIS A 32 2.96 -5.85 5.37
C HIS A 32 3.47 -4.56 4.71
N ALA A 33 3.87 -4.66 3.45
CA ALA A 33 4.25 -3.48 2.69
C ALA A 33 3.06 -2.53 2.63
N ALA A 34 3.35 -1.22 2.56
CA ALA A 34 2.29 -0.23 2.39
C ALA A 34 1.51 -0.51 1.10
N PRO A 35 0.21 -0.14 1.04
CA PRO A 35 -0.55 -0.24 -0.19
C PRO A 35 0.14 0.45 -1.36
N VAL A 36 0.02 -0.17 -2.53
CA VAL A 36 0.56 0.33 -3.80
C VAL A 36 -0.59 0.53 -4.79
N SER A 37 -0.43 1.50 -5.68
CA SER A 37 -1.35 1.76 -6.79
C SER A 37 -0.80 1.09 -8.04
N VAL A 38 -1.54 0.11 -8.56
CA VAL A 38 -1.17 -0.75 -9.69
C VAL A 38 -2.18 -0.53 -10.79
N LYS A 39 -1.79 -0.59 -12.07
CA LYS A 39 -2.76 -0.63 -13.17
C LYS A 39 -3.28 -2.06 -13.26
N LEU A 40 -4.55 -2.30 -12.98
CA LEU A 40 -5.17 -3.60 -13.18
C LEU A 40 -5.96 -3.59 -14.48
N ARG A 41 -5.66 -4.57 -15.33
CA ARG A 41 -6.40 -4.85 -16.54
C ARG A 41 -6.86 -6.30 -16.54
N VAL A 42 -8.12 -6.53 -16.92
CA VAL A 42 -8.69 -7.86 -17.06
C VAL A 42 -9.24 -8.01 -18.47
N GLU A 43 -8.58 -8.89 -19.22
CA GLU A 43 -8.89 -9.22 -20.60
C GLU A 43 -9.67 -10.54 -20.64
N GLY A 44 -11.00 -10.42 -20.69
CA GLY A 44 -11.90 -11.55 -20.87
C GLY A 44 -11.94 -12.04 -22.31
N LYS A 45 -12.79 -13.04 -22.57
CA LYS A 45 -12.88 -13.75 -23.86
C LYS A 45 -13.15 -12.82 -25.05
N SER A 46 -14.05 -11.86 -24.87
CA SER A 46 -14.53 -10.98 -25.96
C SER A 46 -14.28 -9.50 -25.72
N SER A 47 -14.04 -9.06 -24.48
CA SER A 47 -13.80 -7.66 -24.14
C SER A 47 -12.84 -7.47 -22.96
N THR A 48 -12.17 -6.32 -22.91
CA THR A 48 -11.61 -5.81 -21.66
C THR A 48 -12.78 -5.31 -20.81
N PHE A 49 -13.09 -5.99 -19.70
CA PHE A 49 -14.21 -5.55 -18.86
C PHE A 49 -13.76 -4.80 -17.61
N TYR A 50 -12.47 -4.83 -17.30
CA TYR A 50 -11.88 -3.99 -16.26
C TYR A 50 -10.52 -3.47 -16.70
N GLU A 51 -10.32 -2.15 -16.60
CA GLU A 51 -9.04 -1.50 -16.85
C GLU A 51 -9.00 -0.20 -16.08
N LYS A 52 -8.51 -0.27 -14.85
CA LYS A 52 -8.44 0.86 -13.94
C LYS A 52 -7.21 0.70 -13.06
N SER A 53 -6.81 1.80 -12.46
CA SER A 53 -5.81 1.70 -11.40
C SER A 53 -6.51 1.16 -10.15
N VAL A 54 -5.88 0.19 -9.49
CA VAL A 54 -6.33 -0.46 -8.27
C VAL A 54 -5.31 -0.22 -7.18
N THR A 55 -5.79 -0.03 -5.96
CA THR A 55 -4.92 0.01 -4.80
C THR A 55 -4.99 -1.29 -4.05
N THR A 56 -3.80 -1.83 -3.76
CA THR A 56 -3.71 -3.11 -3.08
C THR A 56 -2.53 -3.16 -2.11
N GLU A 57 -2.67 -3.99 -1.08
CA GLU A 57 -1.58 -4.43 -0.18
C GLU A 57 -1.61 -5.96 -0.06
N GLY A 58 -0.59 -6.56 0.52
CA GLY A 58 -0.63 -8.00 0.80
C GLY A 58 -1.67 -8.32 1.87
N HIS A 59 -2.63 -9.19 1.57
CA HIS A 59 -3.73 -9.55 2.48
C HIS A 59 -4.22 -10.99 2.23
N ASP A 60 -5.14 -11.48 3.08
CA ASP A 60 -5.79 -12.77 2.88
C ASP A 60 -6.87 -12.65 1.80
N VAL A 61 -6.79 -13.45 0.73
CA VAL A 61 -7.77 -13.50 -0.35
C VAL A 61 -8.77 -14.62 -0.06
N THR A 62 -10.05 -14.39 -0.34
CA THR A 62 -11.12 -15.37 -0.15
C THR A 62 -11.86 -15.62 -1.45
N THR A 63 -11.89 -16.87 -1.90
CA THR A 63 -12.69 -17.30 -3.05
C THR A 63 -13.70 -18.37 -2.64
N GLN A 64 -14.74 -18.55 -3.45
CA GLN A 64 -15.79 -19.53 -3.18
C GLN A 64 -15.23 -20.96 -3.17
N SER A 65 -14.43 -21.31 -4.18
CA SER A 65 -13.89 -22.65 -4.36
C SER A 65 -12.59 -22.90 -3.59
N GLY A 66 -11.87 -21.84 -3.21
CA GLY A 66 -10.53 -21.93 -2.62
C GLY A 66 -10.46 -21.56 -1.14
N GLY A 67 -11.51 -20.97 -0.56
CA GLY A 67 -11.51 -20.52 0.82
C GLY A 67 -10.61 -19.30 1.05
N THR A 68 -10.28 -19.02 2.32
CA THR A 68 -9.49 -17.85 2.74
C THR A 68 -8.03 -18.21 2.98
N HIS A 69 -7.11 -17.61 2.23
CA HIS A 69 -5.68 -17.86 2.35
C HIS A 69 -4.83 -16.59 2.21
N LYS A 70 -3.67 -16.60 2.85
CA LYS A 70 -2.67 -15.53 2.76
C LYS A 70 -2.26 -15.31 1.30
N CYS A 71 -2.22 -14.06 0.87
CA CYS A 71 -1.78 -13.68 -0.48
C CYS A 71 -0.92 -12.40 -0.39
N ASP A 72 0.25 -12.52 0.24
CA ASP A 72 1.10 -11.38 0.58
C ASP A 72 2.50 -11.45 -0.05
N GLY A 73 2.72 -12.32 -1.03
CA GLY A 73 4.00 -12.43 -1.74
C GLY A 73 4.99 -13.35 -1.05
N THR A 74 4.79 -13.70 0.23
CA THR A 74 5.67 -14.65 0.93
C THR A 74 5.30 -16.11 0.70
N ASN A 75 4.23 -16.34 -0.05
CA ASN A 75 3.72 -17.64 -0.47
C ASN A 75 4.85 -18.47 -1.11
N GLY A 76 4.98 -19.73 -0.70
CA GLY A 76 6.02 -20.64 -1.19
C GLY A 76 7.46 -20.14 -0.95
N GLY A 77 7.67 -19.15 -0.07
CA GLY A 77 8.97 -18.52 0.14
C GLY A 77 9.45 -17.61 -1.00
N ALA A 78 8.58 -17.29 -1.97
CA ALA A 78 8.94 -16.54 -3.19
C ALA A 78 9.56 -15.16 -2.90
N ASN A 79 9.15 -14.51 -1.80
CA ASN A 79 9.71 -13.23 -1.38
C ASN A 79 10.05 -13.21 0.11
N PRO A 80 11.13 -12.50 0.50
CA PRO A 80 11.58 -12.45 1.90
C PRO A 80 10.69 -11.59 2.81
N SER A 81 9.70 -10.88 2.26
CA SER A 81 8.81 -10.00 3.02
C SER A 81 7.41 -9.92 2.40
N PRO A 82 6.35 -9.67 3.20
CA PRO A 82 5.02 -9.40 2.69
C PRO A 82 4.91 -8.13 1.85
N GLY A 83 4.09 -8.13 0.83
CA GLY A 83 3.72 -6.98 0.01
C GLY A 83 2.53 -7.27 -0.89
N ALA A 84 2.10 -6.28 -1.68
CA ALA A 84 1.03 -6.47 -2.64
C ALA A 84 1.41 -7.50 -3.70
N THR A 85 0.39 -8.21 -4.21
CA THR A 85 0.53 -9.29 -5.19
C THR A 85 -0.44 -9.15 -6.34
N SER A 86 -0.21 -9.86 -7.44
CA SER A 86 -1.13 -9.88 -8.60
C SER A 86 -2.53 -10.39 -8.24
N THR A 87 -2.64 -11.40 -7.36
CA THR A 87 -3.94 -11.94 -6.92
C THR A 87 -4.61 -11.04 -5.89
N ALA A 88 -3.87 -10.43 -4.96
CA ALA A 88 -4.42 -9.40 -4.07
C ALA A 88 -4.95 -8.20 -4.87
N THR A 89 -4.25 -7.81 -5.95
CA THR A 89 -4.69 -6.76 -6.88
C THR A 89 -6.01 -7.16 -7.56
N LEU A 90 -6.14 -8.41 -8.01
CA LEU A 90 -7.38 -8.92 -8.60
C LEU A 90 -8.55 -8.89 -7.61
N ASP A 91 -8.32 -9.30 -6.36
CA ASP A 91 -9.33 -9.31 -5.31
C ASP A 91 -9.84 -7.90 -4.97
N ASP A 92 -8.92 -6.94 -4.81
CA ASP A 92 -9.29 -5.53 -4.59
C ASP A 92 -9.96 -4.90 -5.82
N GLY A 93 -9.49 -5.26 -7.02
CA GLY A 93 -10.11 -4.87 -8.29
C GLY A 93 -11.52 -5.40 -8.45
N ALA A 94 -11.78 -6.64 -8.03
CA ALA A 94 -13.11 -7.25 -8.06
C ALA A 94 -14.10 -6.53 -7.15
N LYS A 95 -13.69 -6.24 -5.91
CA LYS A 95 -14.50 -5.50 -4.94
C LYS A 95 -14.85 -4.09 -5.43
N THR A 96 -13.86 -3.36 -5.95
CA THR A 96 -14.04 -1.98 -6.43
C THR A 96 -14.77 -1.92 -7.77
N GLY A 97 -14.53 -2.89 -8.65
CA GLY A 97 -15.14 -2.99 -9.96
C GLY A 97 -16.53 -3.62 -9.99
N GLY A 98 -17.03 -4.13 -8.86
CA GLY A 98 -18.35 -4.76 -8.78
C GLY A 98 -18.44 -6.08 -9.54
N TYR A 99 -17.34 -6.81 -9.69
CA TYR A 99 -17.32 -8.15 -10.29
C TYR A 99 -16.81 -9.18 -9.28
N THR A 100 -16.95 -10.47 -9.60
CA THR A 100 -16.40 -11.55 -8.77
C THR A 100 -15.37 -12.34 -9.56
N PHE A 101 -14.50 -13.04 -8.84
CA PHE A 101 -13.64 -14.06 -9.40
C PHE A 101 -13.70 -15.29 -8.50
N ASP A 102 -13.33 -16.44 -9.05
CA ASP A 102 -13.23 -17.68 -8.28
C ASP A 102 -11.96 -18.43 -8.65
N ALA A 103 -11.40 -19.08 -7.65
CA ALA A 103 -10.12 -19.76 -7.73
C ALA A 103 -10.06 -20.91 -6.74
N THR A 104 -9.36 -21.98 -7.09
CA THR A 104 -9.05 -23.09 -6.18
C THR A 104 -7.69 -22.87 -5.54
N TYR A 105 -7.54 -23.13 -4.24
CA TYR A 105 -6.27 -22.99 -3.55
C TYR A 105 -5.45 -24.28 -3.61
N SER A 106 -4.15 -24.18 -3.88
CA SER A 106 -3.20 -25.28 -3.76
C SER A 106 -2.28 -25.06 -2.58
N SER A 107 -2.34 -25.97 -1.59
CA SER A 107 -1.43 -25.96 -0.46
C SER A 107 0.02 -26.25 -0.85
N GLY A 108 0.25 -26.96 -1.96
CA GLY A 108 1.60 -27.30 -2.43
C GLY A 108 2.35 -26.10 -3.01
N PHE A 109 1.65 -25.24 -3.77
CA PHE A 109 2.21 -23.99 -4.30
C PHE A 109 1.98 -22.80 -3.36
N GLU A 110 1.21 -23.00 -2.29
CA GLU A 110 0.64 -21.94 -1.45
C GLU A 110 -0.05 -20.83 -2.27
N ASP A 111 -0.73 -21.15 -3.36
CA ASP A 111 -1.27 -20.15 -4.30
C ASP A 111 -2.67 -20.52 -4.82
N PHE A 112 -3.36 -19.53 -5.40
CA PHE A 112 -4.64 -19.68 -6.05
C PHE A 112 -4.49 -19.95 -7.55
N PHE A 113 -5.18 -20.98 -8.03
CA PHE A 113 -5.42 -21.22 -9.45
C PHE A 113 -6.75 -20.59 -9.84
N VAL A 114 -6.69 -19.48 -10.57
CA VAL A 114 -7.89 -18.73 -10.96
C VAL A 114 -8.66 -19.51 -12.03
N ASN A 115 -9.95 -19.73 -11.74
CA ASN A 115 -10.86 -20.51 -12.58
C ASN A 115 -11.88 -19.64 -13.31
N ARG A 116 -12.24 -18.48 -12.76
CA ARG A 116 -13.19 -17.55 -13.35
C ARG A 116 -12.86 -16.13 -12.95
N ILE A 117 -12.96 -15.18 -13.87
CA ILE A 117 -13.02 -13.75 -13.54
C ILE A 117 -14.20 -13.14 -14.31
N GLY A 118 -15.08 -12.46 -13.60
CA GLY A 118 -16.32 -11.95 -14.19
C GLY A 118 -17.15 -13.11 -14.80
N PRO A 119 -17.60 -12.99 -16.06
CA PRO A 119 -18.40 -14.02 -16.72
C PRO A 119 -17.57 -15.21 -17.27
N ASP A 120 -16.26 -15.03 -17.47
CA ASP A 120 -15.45 -15.99 -18.24
C ASP A 120 -14.75 -16.99 -17.32
N SER A 121 -15.00 -18.29 -17.56
CA SER A 121 -14.42 -19.41 -16.82
C SER A 121 -13.46 -20.22 -17.69
N ASN A 122 -12.45 -20.83 -17.07
CA ASN A 122 -11.56 -21.78 -17.73
C ASN A 122 -12.37 -22.85 -18.46
N SER A 123 -11.85 -23.29 -19.61
CA SER A 123 -12.33 -24.47 -20.33
C SER A 123 -11.34 -25.63 -20.18
N SER A 124 -11.51 -26.70 -20.96
CA SER A 124 -10.54 -27.79 -21.01
C SER A 124 -9.21 -27.41 -21.66
N SER A 125 -9.16 -26.28 -22.37
CA SER A 125 -7.97 -25.85 -23.13
C SER A 125 -7.62 -24.36 -22.99
N GLU A 126 -8.54 -23.54 -22.49
CA GLU A 126 -8.35 -22.10 -22.32
C GLU A 126 -8.29 -21.78 -20.82
N PHE A 127 -7.17 -21.24 -20.36
CA PHE A 127 -6.93 -20.99 -18.94
C PHE A 127 -6.58 -19.54 -18.67
N TRP A 128 -7.07 -19.02 -17.53
CA TRP A 128 -6.65 -17.75 -16.98
C TRP A 128 -5.17 -17.78 -16.62
N GLY A 129 -4.45 -16.76 -17.05
CA GLY A 129 -3.09 -16.47 -16.62
C GLY A 129 -2.93 -14.99 -16.33
N HIS A 130 -1.75 -14.61 -15.86
CA HIS A 130 -1.48 -13.21 -15.55
C HIS A 130 -0.09 -12.78 -16.00
N PHE A 131 -0.01 -11.50 -16.36
CA PHE A 131 1.18 -10.83 -16.81
C PHE A 131 1.51 -9.72 -15.82
N GLN A 132 2.80 -9.45 -15.63
CA GLN A 132 3.28 -8.23 -14.99
C GLN A 132 4.09 -7.45 -16.02
N ASN A 133 3.71 -6.19 -16.26
CA ASN A 133 4.41 -5.32 -17.20
C ASN A 133 4.64 -6.00 -18.57
N PHE A 134 3.57 -6.57 -19.15
CA PHE A 134 3.54 -7.32 -20.42
C PHE A 134 4.26 -8.67 -20.48
N GLU A 135 4.93 -9.09 -19.40
CA GLU A 135 5.58 -10.40 -19.32
C GLU A 135 4.68 -11.42 -18.60
N LEU A 136 4.50 -12.61 -19.19
CA LEU A 136 3.73 -13.68 -18.57
C LEU A 136 4.43 -14.13 -17.29
N SER A 137 3.72 -14.10 -16.16
CA SER A 137 4.31 -14.51 -14.89
C SER A 137 4.64 -16.00 -14.89
N GLN A 138 5.80 -16.35 -14.33
CA GLN A 138 6.28 -17.71 -14.16
C GLN A 138 6.00 -18.27 -12.76
N VAL A 139 5.33 -17.49 -11.91
CA VAL A 139 4.96 -17.88 -10.54
C VAL A 139 3.47 -17.69 -10.33
N GLY A 140 2.93 -18.20 -9.22
CA GLY A 140 1.54 -17.99 -8.87
C GLY A 140 1.23 -16.52 -8.54
N GLY A 141 -0.03 -16.13 -8.64
CA GLY A 141 -0.41 -14.72 -8.49
C GLY A 141 -0.29 -14.20 -7.05
N CYS A 142 -0.27 -15.07 -6.04
CA CYS A 142 0.07 -14.70 -4.66
C CYS A 142 1.58 -14.67 -4.39
N GLN A 143 2.39 -15.22 -5.29
CA GLN A 143 3.85 -15.13 -5.25
C GLN A 143 4.36 -13.90 -6.01
N GLN A 144 3.69 -13.52 -7.12
CA GLN A 144 4.06 -12.39 -7.96
C GLN A 144 3.86 -11.07 -7.21
N ARG A 145 4.97 -10.40 -6.87
CA ARG A 145 4.96 -9.11 -6.18
C ARG A 145 4.73 -7.95 -7.14
N VAL A 146 3.97 -6.97 -6.67
CA VAL A 146 3.67 -5.75 -7.44
C VAL A 146 3.98 -4.49 -6.63
N THR A 147 4.33 -3.43 -7.35
CA THR A 147 4.70 -2.14 -6.80
C THR A 147 3.96 -1.00 -7.49
N THR A 148 4.07 0.21 -6.96
CA THR A 148 3.39 1.37 -7.53
C THR A 148 3.83 1.61 -8.97
N GLY A 149 2.87 1.65 -9.89
CA GLY A 149 3.09 1.91 -11.30
C GLY A 149 3.21 0.66 -12.18
N ASP A 150 3.33 -0.53 -11.58
CA ASP A 150 3.26 -1.78 -12.33
C ASP A 150 1.89 -1.95 -13.01
N GLU A 151 1.87 -2.68 -14.11
CA GLU A 151 0.67 -3.24 -14.71
C GLU A 151 0.52 -4.72 -14.30
N VAL A 152 -0.65 -5.05 -13.77
CA VAL A 152 -1.13 -6.41 -13.57
C VAL A 152 -2.21 -6.66 -14.60
N LEU A 153 -1.97 -7.64 -15.46
CA LEU A 153 -2.89 -8.00 -16.52
C LEU A 153 -3.35 -9.44 -16.29
N TRP A 154 -4.64 -9.65 -16.04
CA TRP A 154 -5.25 -10.98 -16.04
C TRP A 154 -5.87 -11.25 -17.41
N THR A 155 -5.56 -12.39 -17.99
CA THR A 155 -5.89 -12.70 -19.38
C THR A 155 -6.55 -14.06 -19.48
N TYR A 156 -7.71 -14.11 -20.12
CA TYR A 156 -8.35 -15.35 -20.53
C TYR A 156 -7.56 -16.00 -21.66
N ASP A 157 -7.40 -17.32 -21.60
CA ASP A 157 -6.63 -18.08 -22.60
C ASP A 157 -5.18 -17.55 -22.73
N ALA A 158 -4.56 -17.21 -21.60
CA ALA A 158 -3.26 -16.53 -21.56
C ALA A 158 -2.13 -17.32 -22.24
N PHE A 159 -2.15 -18.64 -22.09
CA PHE A 159 -1.07 -19.52 -22.51
C PHE A 159 -1.08 -19.83 -24.01
N SER A 160 -2.16 -19.50 -24.74
CA SER A 160 -2.19 -19.57 -26.20
C SER A 160 -1.69 -18.29 -26.87
N LYS A 161 -1.56 -17.18 -26.13
CA LYS A 161 -1.16 -15.89 -26.66
C LYS A 161 0.37 -15.79 -26.75
N ALA A 162 0.85 -15.34 -27.89
CA ALA A 162 2.28 -15.16 -28.13
C ALA A 162 2.87 -14.05 -27.25
N PHE A 163 2.11 -12.98 -27.01
CA PHE A 163 2.50 -11.84 -26.19
C PHE A 163 1.30 -10.92 -25.89
N ALA A 164 1.50 -9.96 -25.00
CA ALA A 164 0.59 -8.83 -24.82
C ALA A 164 0.98 -7.66 -25.72
N LEU A 165 -0.01 -7.06 -26.39
CA LEU A 165 0.21 -5.86 -27.20
C LEU A 165 0.40 -4.65 -26.29
N ASP A 166 1.22 -3.71 -26.75
CA ASP A 166 1.21 -2.33 -26.28
C ASP A 166 0.83 -1.40 -27.46
N LEU A 167 0.24 -0.25 -27.14
CA LEU A 167 -0.22 0.73 -28.13
C LEU A 167 0.20 2.13 -27.72
N ASP A 168 1.09 2.71 -28.50
CA ASP A 168 1.55 4.09 -28.34
C ASP A 168 0.95 5.01 -29.41
N GLY A 169 0.80 6.29 -29.08
CA GLY A 169 0.29 7.30 -29.99
C GLY A 169 0.07 8.65 -29.30
N PRO A 170 -0.31 9.69 -30.05
CA PRO A 170 -0.54 11.00 -29.47
C PRO A 170 -1.74 10.98 -28.51
N GLY A 171 -1.59 11.61 -27.35
CA GLY A 171 -2.71 11.79 -26.42
C GLY A 171 -3.74 12.83 -26.89
N ALA A 172 -3.39 13.69 -27.85
CA ALA A 172 -4.28 14.70 -28.42
C ALA A 172 -3.90 15.06 -29.86
N VAL A 173 -4.91 15.30 -30.70
CA VAL A 173 -4.79 15.70 -32.12
C VAL A 173 -5.93 16.67 -32.48
N ARG A 174 -5.84 17.34 -33.63
CA ARG A 174 -6.95 18.14 -34.16
C ARG A 174 -7.94 17.31 -34.96
N ALA A 175 -9.20 17.71 -34.95
CA ALA A 175 -10.22 17.13 -35.83
C ALA A 175 -9.78 17.20 -37.31
N GLY A 176 -9.84 16.06 -38.00
CA GLY A 176 -9.40 15.87 -39.38
C GLY A 176 -7.89 15.65 -39.53
N GLN A 177 -7.07 15.93 -38.52
CA GLN A 177 -5.63 15.69 -38.56
C GLN A 177 -5.33 14.20 -38.61
N ALA A 178 -4.52 13.79 -39.58
CA ALA A 178 -3.98 12.44 -39.62
C ALA A 178 -2.92 12.25 -38.53
N PHE A 179 -2.95 11.12 -37.85
CA PHE A 179 -1.97 10.77 -36.82
C PHE A 179 -1.61 9.30 -36.85
N SER A 180 -0.39 8.99 -36.41
CA SER A 180 0.12 7.62 -36.35
C SER A 180 -0.01 7.07 -34.94
N VAL A 181 -0.48 5.83 -34.85
CA VAL A 181 -0.38 4.96 -33.66
C VAL A 181 0.57 3.82 -33.96
N ARG A 182 1.22 3.26 -32.94
CA ARG A 182 2.19 2.17 -33.08
C ARG A 182 1.85 1.03 -32.13
N ALA A 183 1.56 -0.14 -32.68
CA ALA A 183 1.39 -1.37 -31.92
C ALA A 183 2.72 -2.14 -31.82
N THR A 184 3.03 -2.61 -30.62
CA THR A 184 4.26 -3.35 -30.33
C THR A 184 3.99 -4.57 -29.47
N ASN A 185 4.96 -5.49 -29.43
CA ASN A 185 5.06 -6.43 -28.32
C ASN A 185 5.39 -5.62 -27.06
N GLY A 186 4.53 -5.65 -26.05
CA GLY A 186 4.68 -4.82 -24.87
C GLY A 186 5.91 -5.15 -24.03
N ALA A 187 6.40 -6.40 -24.06
CA ALA A 187 7.58 -6.81 -23.33
C ALA A 187 8.88 -6.34 -24.01
N THR A 188 8.94 -6.36 -25.34
CA THR A 188 10.18 -6.11 -26.10
C THR A 188 10.22 -4.78 -26.85
N GLY A 189 9.09 -4.10 -27.01
CA GLY A 189 8.95 -2.90 -27.84
C GLY A 189 9.06 -3.14 -29.35
N ALA A 190 9.16 -4.41 -29.77
CA ALA A 190 9.26 -4.79 -31.18
C ALA A 190 7.97 -4.41 -31.94
N PRO A 191 8.07 -3.82 -33.15
CA PRO A 191 6.90 -3.46 -33.94
C PRO A 191 6.12 -4.70 -34.39
N LEU A 192 4.80 -4.59 -34.46
CA LEU A 192 3.93 -5.69 -34.87
C LEU A 192 3.00 -5.29 -35.99
N SER A 193 3.12 -6.00 -37.13
CA SER A 193 2.19 -5.88 -38.24
C SER A 193 0.88 -6.63 -38.00
N GLY A 194 -0.15 -6.21 -38.72
CA GLY A 194 -1.45 -6.88 -38.75
C GLY A 194 -2.30 -6.70 -37.49
N ALA A 195 -1.86 -5.89 -36.52
CA ALA A 195 -2.71 -5.51 -35.39
C ALA A 195 -3.75 -4.49 -35.87
N SER A 196 -5.02 -4.67 -35.52
CA SER A 196 -6.09 -3.72 -35.86
C SER A 196 -6.21 -2.67 -34.76
N VAL A 197 -6.12 -1.39 -35.15
CA VAL A 197 -6.36 -0.21 -34.30
C VAL A 197 -7.38 0.69 -34.98
N GLY A 198 -8.52 0.95 -34.33
CA GLY A 198 -9.59 1.77 -34.91
C GLY A 198 -10.09 1.25 -36.27
N GLY A 199 -10.02 -0.06 -36.51
CA GLY A 199 -10.38 -0.72 -37.77
C GLY A 199 -9.30 -0.71 -38.84
N ARG A 200 -8.10 -0.15 -38.58
CA ARG A 200 -6.98 -0.16 -39.52
C ARG A 200 -5.87 -1.11 -39.08
N PRO A 201 -5.36 -1.96 -39.99
CA PRO A 201 -4.23 -2.83 -39.68
C PRO A 201 -2.92 -2.03 -39.62
N THR A 202 -2.00 -2.45 -38.76
CA THR A 202 -0.64 -1.92 -38.69
C THR A 202 0.26 -2.51 -39.78
N GLY A 203 1.18 -1.68 -40.30
CA GLY A 203 2.22 -2.09 -41.24
C GLY A 203 3.39 -2.83 -40.58
N ALA A 204 4.43 -3.14 -41.38
CA ALA A 204 5.64 -3.84 -40.92
C ALA A 204 6.41 -3.09 -39.82
N ASP A 205 6.31 -1.77 -39.79
CA ASP A 205 6.86 -0.88 -38.76
C ASP A 205 5.99 -0.78 -37.50
N GLY A 206 4.88 -1.54 -37.45
CA GLY A 206 3.91 -1.55 -36.38
C GLY A 206 2.97 -0.35 -36.38
N ARG A 207 2.97 0.49 -37.41
CA ARG A 207 2.19 1.73 -37.44
C ARG A 207 0.89 1.61 -38.22
N ALA A 208 -0.14 2.31 -37.75
CA ALA A 208 -1.35 2.60 -38.49
C ALA A 208 -1.62 4.12 -38.46
N THR A 209 -2.14 4.67 -39.57
CA THR A 209 -2.52 6.08 -39.65
C THR A 209 -4.03 6.23 -39.53
N LEU A 210 -4.48 7.02 -38.56
CA LEU A 210 -5.88 7.30 -38.26
C LEU A 210 -6.19 8.79 -38.49
N SER A 211 -7.46 9.11 -38.69
CA SER A 211 -7.97 10.49 -38.67
C SER A 211 -9.43 10.45 -38.26
N TYR A 212 -9.83 11.38 -37.38
CA TYR A 212 -11.20 11.53 -36.92
C TYR A 212 -11.66 12.95 -37.18
N SER A 213 -12.72 13.10 -37.97
CA SER A 213 -13.29 14.42 -38.31
C SER A 213 -14.19 14.99 -37.22
N LYS A 214 -14.74 14.13 -36.35
CA LYS A 214 -15.60 14.55 -35.25
C LYS A 214 -14.75 14.79 -34.00
N PRO A 215 -14.87 15.95 -33.33
CA PRO A 215 -14.25 16.15 -32.04
C PRO A 215 -14.78 15.18 -30.98
N GLY A 216 -13.94 14.80 -30.03
CA GLY A 216 -14.31 13.93 -28.91
C GLY A 216 -13.14 13.15 -28.35
N ILE A 217 -13.43 12.31 -27.35
CA ILE A 217 -12.44 11.45 -26.71
C ILE A 217 -12.55 10.04 -27.30
N TYR A 218 -11.51 9.63 -28.01
CA TYR A 218 -11.42 8.34 -28.68
C TYR A 218 -10.63 7.36 -27.83
N ARG A 219 -11.17 6.14 -27.70
CA ARG A 219 -10.61 5.05 -26.91
C ARG A 219 -10.12 3.96 -27.83
N LEU A 220 -8.81 3.86 -27.99
CA LEU A 220 -8.17 2.97 -28.96
C LEU A 220 -7.47 1.81 -28.25
N LYS A 221 -7.59 0.62 -28.84
CA LYS A 221 -6.80 -0.55 -28.48
C LYS A 221 -6.30 -1.23 -29.75
N ALA A 222 -5.13 -1.84 -29.64
CA ALA A 222 -4.64 -2.78 -30.63
C ALA A 222 -5.19 -4.17 -30.34
N THR A 223 -5.64 -4.85 -31.39
CA THR A 223 -6.19 -6.20 -31.32
C THR A 223 -5.51 -7.08 -32.38
N ARG A 224 -5.19 -8.32 -32.02
CA ARG A 224 -4.66 -9.34 -32.95
C ARG A 224 -4.99 -10.73 -32.40
N ALA A 225 -5.30 -11.69 -33.27
CA ALA A 225 -5.88 -12.99 -32.86
C ALA A 225 -4.96 -13.82 -31.93
N ASP A 226 -3.65 -13.77 -32.16
CA ASP A 226 -2.63 -14.51 -31.41
C ASP A 226 -2.06 -13.73 -30.20
N SER A 227 -2.63 -12.56 -29.89
CA SER A 227 -2.06 -11.62 -28.92
C SER A 227 -3.10 -11.15 -27.91
N VAL A 228 -2.66 -10.75 -26.72
CA VAL A 228 -3.53 -10.04 -25.78
C VAL A 228 -3.73 -8.61 -26.28
N ARG A 229 -4.97 -8.09 -26.17
CA ARG A 229 -5.28 -6.69 -26.50
C ARG A 229 -4.35 -5.71 -25.78
N SER A 230 -4.13 -4.54 -26.35
CA SER A 230 -3.32 -3.51 -25.69
C SER A 230 -4.06 -2.83 -24.53
N PRO A 231 -3.34 -2.13 -23.64
CA PRO A 231 -3.93 -1.10 -22.81
C PRO A 231 -4.65 -0.05 -23.66
N LEU A 232 -5.57 0.65 -23.01
CA LEU A 232 -6.34 1.73 -23.59
C LEU A 232 -5.45 2.95 -23.88
N LEU A 233 -5.41 3.35 -25.15
CA LEU A 233 -4.91 4.65 -25.57
C LEU A 233 -6.09 5.64 -25.69
N THR A 234 -6.07 6.68 -24.85
CA THR A 234 -7.05 7.78 -24.91
C THR A 234 -6.51 8.91 -25.79
N VAL A 235 -7.17 9.16 -26.92
CA VAL A 235 -6.84 10.24 -27.86
C VAL A 235 -7.93 11.31 -27.81
N CYS A 236 -7.56 12.50 -27.36
CA CYS A 236 -8.39 13.69 -27.48
C CYS A 236 -8.36 14.19 -28.93
N VAL A 237 -9.51 14.26 -29.60
CA VAL A 237 -9.64 14.88 -30.91
C VAL A 237 -10.31 16.24 -30.70
N ASP A 238 -9.50 17.27 -30.66
CA ASP A 238 -9.93 18.62 -30.32
C ASP A 238 -10.38 19.41 -31.57
N PRO A 239 -11.32 20.36 -31.44
CA PRO A 239 -11.55 21.37 -32.46
C PRO A 239 -10.24 22.11 -32.83
N PRO A 240 -10.12 22.67 -34.06
CA PRO A 240 -8.91 23.34 -34.53
C PRO A 240 -8.33 24.39 -33.56
N ASP A 241 -9.20 25.13 -32.87
CA ASP A 241 -8.82 26.28 -32.02
C ASP A 241 -8.90 26.00 -30.50
N ALA A 242 -9.22 24.77 -30.09
CA ALA A 242 -9.36 24.45 -28.67
C ALA A 242 -8.00 24.25 -27.98
N PRO A 243 -7.87 24.44 -26.65
CA PRO A 243 -6.70 23.96 -25.92
C PRO A 243 -6.57 22.45 -26.05
N ALA A 244 -5.32 21.96 -26.04
CA ALA A 244 -5.04 20.53 -26.22
C ALA A 244 -5.70 19.69 -25.12
N CYS A 245 -6.35 18.62 -25.54
CA CYS A 245 -7.11 17.67 -24.76
C CYS A 245 -8.20 18.22 -23.87
N THR A 246 -8.93 19.21 -24.38
CA THR A 246 -10.18 19.63 -23.76
C THR A 246 -11.36 18.81 -24.28
N SER A 247 -11.40 18.45 -25.58
CA SER A 247 -12.31 17.52 -26.29
C SER A 247 -13.76 17.38 -25.78
N GLY A 248 -14.30 18.40 -25.11
CA GLY A 248 -15.62 18.38 -24.48
C GLY A 248 -15.69 17.78 -23.08
N ASP A 249 -14.57 17.37 -22.48
CA ASP A 249 -14.53 16.88 -21.10
C ASP A 249 -14.67 18.02 -20.09
N LYS A 250 -15.70 17.90 -19.26
CA LYS A 250 -16.08 18.89 -18.23
C LYS A 250 -16.16 18.25 -16.84
N SER A 251 -15.86 16.96 -16.75
CA SER A 251 -15.97 16.20 -15.52
C SER A 251 -14.61 16.20 -14.84
N ALA A 252 -14.58 16.48 -13.54
CA ALA A 252 -13.35 16.33 -12.79
C ALA A 252 -13.13 14.86 -12.39
N PRO A 253 -11.88 14.41 -12.26
CA PRO A 253 -11.59 13.06 -11.80
C PRO A 253 -12.17 12.76 -10.41
N GLU A 254 -12.56 11.51 -10.19
CA GLU A 254 -12.77 10.98 -8.85
C GLU A 254 -11.44 10.71 -8.16
N ILE A 255 -11.43 10.76 -6.83
CA ILE A 255 -10.22 10.57 -6.00
C ILE A 255 -10.54 9.57 -4.90
N GLU A 256 -9.67 8.58 -4.74
CA GLU A 256 -9.68 7.69 -3.60
C GLU A 256 -8.42 7.92 -2.76
N LEU A 257 -8.59 8.24 -1.47
CA LEU A 257 -7.47 8.30 -0.51
C LEU A 257 -7.33 6.96 0.20
N LEU A 258 -6.14 6.37 0.05
CA LEU A 258 -5.95 4.94 0.28
C LEU A 258 -5.24 4.64 1.59
N SER A 259 -4.47 5.60 2.10
CA SER A 259 -3.73 5.40 3.34
C SER A 259 -3.46 6.70 4.09
N THR A 260 -4.20 6.90 5.15
CA THR A 260 -3.69 7.62 6.32
C THR A 260 -3.95 6.76 7.55
N ALA A 261 -5.17 6.27 7.69
CA ALA A 261 -5.58 5.13 8.50
C ALA A 261 -6.89 4.54 7.92
N GLY A 262 -7.43 3.43 8.45
CA GLY A 262 -8.87 3.18 8.24
C GLY A 262 -9.69 4.34 8.84
N ALA A 263 -10.96 4.49 8.49
CA ALA A 263 -11.83 5.57 8.98
C ALA A 263 -11.53 5.97 10.45
N GLY A 264 -11.01 7.20 10.66
CA GLY A 264 -10.60 7.74 11.97
C GLY A 264 -9.44 7.06 12.73
N GLY A 265 -8.51 6.37 12.07
CA GLY A 265 -7.55 5.45 12.72
C GLY A 265 -6.17 6.01 13.13
N TYR A 266 -5.37 5.14 13.78
CA TYR A 266 -4.04 5.46 14.29
C TYR A 266 -2.96 5.09 13.27
N ALA A 267 -1.88 5.88 13.18
CA ALA A 267 -0.74 5.53 12.34
C ALA A 267 -0.15 4.14 12.68
N SER A 268 -0.30 3.67 13.92
CA SER A 268 0.14 2.34 14.35
C SER A 268 -0.64 1.18 13.74
N ASP A 269 -1.84 1.43 13.20
CA ASP A 269 -2.69 0.38 12.63
C ASP A 269 -2.01 -0.25 11.40
N ARG A 270 -1.41 0.60 10.56
CA ARG A 270 -0.70 0.17 9.34
C ARG A 270 0.82 0.28 9.44
N PHE A 271 1.35 1.20 10.25
CA PHE A 271 2.79 1.48 10.30
C PHE A 271 3.44 1.11 11.63
N ARG A 272 4.76 0.90 11.60
CA ARG A 272 5.58 0.62 12.79
C ARG A 272 6.32 1.86 13.30
N SER A 273 6.13 3.02 12.67
CA SER A 273 6.82 4.25 13.03
C SER A 273 6.02 5.47 12.60
N ARG A 274 6.38 6.65 13.13
CA ARG A 274 5.81 7.95 12.74
C ARG A 274 6.08 8.37 11.30
N THR A 275 6.88 7.61 10.55
CA THR A 275 6.97 7.74 9.10
C THR A 275 5.91 6.85 8.47
N VAL A 276 4.86 7.47 7.96
CA VAL A 276 3.76 6.81 7.25
C VAL A 276 3.92 7.00 5.75
N VAL A 277 3.23 6.17 4.97
CA VAL A 277 3.01 6.40 3.55
C VAL A 277 1.59 6.93 3.40
N VAL A 278 1.44 8.02 2.67
CA VAL A 278 0.16 8.51 2.19
C VAL A 278 0.06 8.15 0.73
N SER A 279 -1.01 7.46 0.33
CA SER A 279 -1.28 7.08 -1.05
C SER A 279 -2.69 7.49 -1.45
N TRP A 280 -2.84 7.79 -2.74
CA TRP A 280 -4.10 8.16 -3.36
C TRP A 280 -4.13 7.68 -4.80
N GLN A 281 -5.31 7.74 -5.39
CA GLN A 281 -5.55 7.38 -6.78
C GLN A 281 -6.63 8.28 -7.34
N GLY A 282 -6.55 8.53 -8.64
CA GLY A 282 -7.58 9.25 -9.38
C GLY A 282 -8.06 8.41 -10.55
N ASP A 283 -9.35 8.47 -10.81
CA ASP A 283 -10.01 7.87 -11.97
C ASP A 283 -10.84 8.93 -12.66
N ASP A 284 -10.70 9.05 -13.97
CA ASP A 284 -11.44 10.01 -14.78
C ASP A 284 -12.51 9.34 -15.65
N GLY A 285 -12.70 8.02 -15.50
CA GLY A 285 -13.73 7.26 -16.19
C GLY A 285 -13.70 7.44 -17.71
N GLN A 286 -14.73 8.08 -18.25
CA GLN A 286 -14.85 8.36 -19.69
C GLN A 286 -14.25 9.71 -20.13
N GLY A 287 -13.63 10.45 -19.22
CA GLY A 287 -12.95 11.73 -19.46
C GLY A 287 -11.58 11.59 -20.13
N SER A 288 -10.84 12.69 -20.09
CA SER A 288 -9.56 12.95 -20.76
C SER A 288 -8.39 12.21 -20.09
N GLY A 289 -8.54 11.74 -18.86
CA GLY A 289 -7.56 11.01 -18.07
C GLY A 289 -6.86 11.92 -17.05
N VAL A 290 -6.46 11.36 -15.91
CA VAL A 290 -5.78 12.13 -14.86
C VAL A 290 -4.36 12.53 -15.32
N SER A 291 -4.04 13.82 -15.18
CA SER A 291 -2.75 14.41 -15.57
C SER A 291 -1.80 14.55 -14.39
N THR A 292 -2.23 15.23 -13.32
CA THR A 292 -1.37 15.51 -12.16
C THR A 292 -2.13 15.54 -10.84
N TYR A 293 -1.38 15.44 -9.74
CA TYR A 293 -1.85 15.56 -8.38
C TYR A 293 -1.10 16.63 -7.60
N ASP A 294 -1.83 17.32 -6.73
CA ASP A 294 -1.30 18.04 -5.58
C ASP A 294 -1.59 17.26 -4.29
N LEU A 295 -0.66 17.28 -3.33
CA LEU A 295 -0.88 16.77 -1.98
C LEU A 295 -0.63 17.89 -0.97
N ASP A 296 -1.62 18.17 -0.12
CA ASP A 296 -1.54 19.08 1.01
C ASP A 296 -1.71 18.33 2.34
N VAL A 297 -1.15 18.88 3.42
CA VAL A 297 -1.36 18.40 4.80
C VAL A 297 -1.65 19.56 5.74
N ARG A 298 -2.49 19.34 6.75
CA ARG A 298 -2.63 20.25 7.90
C ARG A 298 -2.59 19.49 9.22
N GLU A 299 -2.10 20.14 10.27
CA GLU A 299 -2.21 19.64 11.65
C GLU A 299 -3.55 20.09 12.22
N LEU A 300 -4.38 19.15 12.65
CA LEU A 300 -5.67 19.42 13.28
C LEU A 300 -5.52 19.70 14.78
N GLY A 301 -4.58 19.04 15.45
CA GLY A 301 -4.42 19.24 16.88
C GLY A 301 -3.29 18.46 17.50
N ALA A 302 -3.14 18.68 18.81
CA ALA A 302 -2.05 18.17 19.61
C ALA A 302 -2.53 17.68 20.98
N ALA A 303 -2.14 16.47 21.36
CA ALA A 303 -2.44 15.88 22.68
C ALA A 303 -1.89 16.69 23.88
N ALA A 304 -0.92 17.57 23.64
CA ALA A 304 -0.27 18.38 24.68
C ALA A 304 -0.72 19.86 24.69
N ALA A 305 -1.44 20.33 23.67
CA ALA A 305 -1.82 21.75 23.55
C ALA A 305 -3.08 21.92 22.69
N SER A 306 -4.00 22.80 23.14
CA SER A 306 -5.10 23.25 22.28
C SER A 306 -4.51 24.08 21.15
N ARG A 307 -4.65 23.62 19.91
CA ARG A 307 -4.26 24.39 18.73
C ARG A 307 -5.40 24.38 17.73
N ALA A 308 -5.72 25.55 17.18
CA ALA A 308 -6.53 25.63 15.98
C ALA A 308 -5.86 24.83 14.86
N ALA A 309 -6.65 24.40 13.87
CA ALA A 309 -6.08 23.67 12.75
C ALA A 309 -5.09 24.59 12.03
N SER A 310 -3.92 24.07 11.71
CA SER A 310 -2.94 24.79 10.91
C SER A 310 -3.50 25.06 9.51
N PRO A 311 -3.03 26.10 8.80
CA PRO A 311 -3.32 26.22 7.37
C PRO A 311 -2.76 25.01 6.61
N TRP A 312 -3.34 24.74 5.44
CA TRP A 312 -2.84 23.72 4.53
C TRP A 312 -1.41 24.02 4.10
N ARG A 313 -0.54 23.01 4.19
CA ARG A 313 0.84 23.04 3.71
C ARG A 313 1.01 22.07 2.55
N ARG A 314 1.50 22.58 1.43
CA ARG A 314 1.81 21.80 0.22
C ARG A 314 2.96 20.82 0.45
N LEU A 315 2.73 19.54 0.15
CA LEU A 315 3.74 18.46 0.16
C LEU A 315 4.19 18.05 -1.23
N LEU A 316 3.29 18.05 -2.21
CA LEU A 316 3.58 17.78 -3.63
C LEU A 316 2.77 18.74 -4.51
N ARG A 317 3.38 19.26 -5.57
CA ARG A 317 2.74 20.12 -6.56
C ARG A 317 2.87 19.53 -7.96
N ASN A 318 1.80 19.54 -8.74
CA ASN A 318 1.76 19.13 -10.15
C ASN A 318 2.55 17.83 -10.40
N SER A 319 2.29 16.81 -9.59
CA SER A 319 3.07 15.57 -9.57
C SER A 319 2.27 14.41 -10.15
N THR A 320 2.92 13.54 -10.92
CA THR A 320 2.34 12.26 -11.34
C THR A 320 2.44 11.17 -10.27
N ARG A 321 3.06 11.47 -9.12
CA ARG A 321 3.17 10.53 -7.99
C ARG A 321 1.80 10.28 -7.38
N VAL A 322 1.59 9.04 -6.97
CA VAL A 322 0.37 8.55 -6.28
C VAL A 322 0.65 8.16 -4.82
N SER A 323 1.84 8.47 -4.32
CA SER A 323 2.18 8.30 -2.91
C SER A 323 3.29 9.24 -2.43
N ARG A 324 3.34 9.46 -1.12
CA ARG A 324 4.34 10.28 -0.42
C ARG A 324 4.61 9.72 0.98
N ARG A 325 5.88 9.57 1.35
CA ARG A 325 6.24 9.36 2.76
C ARG A 325 6.07 10.65 3.56
N PHE A 326 5.38 10.55 4.69
CA PHE A 326 5.17 11.66 5.62
C PHE A 326 5.66 11.27 7.02
N ARG A 327 6.47 12.13 7.64
CA ARG A 327 6.95 11.90 9.01
C ARG A 327 6.18 12.81 9.97
N GLY A 328 5.20 12.26 10.65
CA GLY A 328 4.42 12.97 11.65
C GLY A 328 5.19 13.19 12.96
N LEU A 329 4.76 14.21 13.71
CA LEU A 329 5.16 14.42 15.09
C LEU A 329 4.30 13.57 16.04
N PRO A 330 4.87 13.00 17.12
CA PRO A 330 4.10 12.24 18.12
C PRO A 330 2.96 13.06 18.74
N GLY A 331 1.81 12.41 18.94
CA GLY A 331 0.64 13.01 19.60
C GLY A 331 -0.02 14.11 18.79
N ARG A 332 0.23 14.14 17.48
CA ARG A 332 -0.41 15.05 16.53
C ARG A 332 -1.41 14.31 15.66
N GLU A 333 -2.44 15.04 15.30
CA GLU A 333 -3.48 14.64 14.38
C GLU A 333 -3.34 15.45 13.09
N TYR A 334 -3.35 14.76 11.95
CA TYR A 334 -3.17 15.34 10.64
C TYR A 334 -4.34 15.02 9.74
N GLU A 335 -4.57 15.88 8.76
CA GLU A 335 -5.49 15.63 7.66
C GLU A 335 -4.76 15.90 6.35
N PHE A 336 -5.08 15.14 5.32
CA PHE A 336 -4.45 15.22 4.01
C PHE A 336 -5.51 15.54 2.97
N ARG A 337 -5.14 16.38 2.01
CA ARG A 337 -6.00 16.70 0.87
C ARG A 337 -5.24 16.43 -0.41
N VAL A 338 -5.86 15.69 -1.30
CA VAL A 338 -5.36 15.42 -2.64
C VAL A 338 -6.19 16.23 -3.62
N THR A 339 -5.54 16.85 -4.60
CA THR A 339 -6.24 17.47 -5.73
C THR A 339 -5.78 16.79 -7.00
N ALA A 340 -6.70 16.16 -7.72
CA ALA A 340 -6.44 15.59 -9.04
C ALA A 340 -6.83 16.62 -10.12
N VAL A 341 -6.04 16.66 -11.18
CA VAL A 341 -6.29 17.47 -12.37
C VAL A 341 -6.23 16.56 -13.59
N ASP A 342 -7.26 16.56 -14.42
CA ASP A 342 -7.27 15.81 -15.69
C ASP A 342 -6.50 16.53 -16.80
N ARG A 343 -6.53 15.99 -18.02
CA ARG A 343 -5.87 16.61 -19.18
C ARG A 343 -6.67 17.78 -19.77
N ALA A 344 -7.97 17.87 -19.49
CA ALA A 344 -8.84 19.00 -19.85
C ALA A 344 -8.73 20.19 -18.88
N GLY A 345 -8.06 20.01 -17.74
CA GLY A 345 -7.88 21.01 -16.69
C GLY A 345 -8.97 21.01 -15.62
N ASN A 346 -9.92 20.08 -15.65
CA ASN A 346 -10.91 19.92 -14.58
C ASN A 346 -10.20 19.42 -13.32
N ARG A 347 -10.67 19.89 -12.15
CA ARG A 347 -9.99 19.67 -10.86
C ARG A 347 -10.98 19.21 -9.82
N ARG A 348 -10.62 18.16 -9.08
CA ARG A 348 -11.33 17.73 -7.87
C ARG A 348 -10.36 17.72 -6.71
N SER A 349 -10.81 18.16 -5.54
CA SER A 349 -10.08 17.96 -4.29
C SER A 349 -10.86 17.03 -3.39
N ASP A 350 -10.18 16.08 -2.77
CA ASP A 350 -10.75 15.23 -1.74
C ASP A 350 -9.87 15.20 -0.50
N THR A 351 -10.50 15.10 0.65
CA THR A 351 -9.85 15.16 1.95
C THR A 351 -9.97 13.80 2.62
N GLY A 352 -8.83 13.21 2.96
CA GLY A 352 -8.81 11.91 3.61
C GLY A 352 -9.14 12.00 5.09
N GLU A 353 -9.33 10.81 5.65
CA GLU A 353 -9.53 10.59 7.07
C GLU A 353 -8.38 11.13 7.93
N GLU A 354 -8.72 11.52 9.15
CA GLU A 354 -7.77 12.03 10.14
C GLU A 354 -6.74 10.95 10.52
N LEU A 355 -5.47 11.36 10.62
CA LEU A 355 -4.36 10.53 11.03
C LEU A 355 -3.79 10.98 12.35
N LEU A 356 -4.01 10.16 13.38
CA LEU A 356 -3.40 10.36 14.68
C LEU A 356 -2.10 9.57 14.80
N VAL A 357 -0.99 10.26 15.08
CA VAL A 357 0.33 9.67 15.30
C VAL A 357 0.51 9.33 16.78
N PRO A 358 0.57 8.04 17.18
CA PRO A 358 0.70 7.68 18.58
C PRO A 358 2.01 8.14 19.21
N VAL A 359 1.95 8.34 20.52
CA VAL A 359 3.08 8.66 21.37
C VAL A 359 3.65 7.38 21.97
N ASP A 360 4.95 7.16 21.81
CA ASP A 360 5.67 6.02 22.40
C ASP A 360 6.22 6.36 23.80
N ASP A 361 6.95 5.43 24.39
CA ASP A 361 7.53 5.56 25.73
C ASP A 361 8.74 6.50 25.83
N THR A 362 9.13 7.16 24.73
CA THR A 362 10.21 8.16 24.73
C THR A 362 9.72 9.56 25.04
N ASP A 363 8.45 9.84 24.84
CA ASP A 363 7.87 11.15 25.13
C ASP A 363 7.54 11.29 26.63
N ARG A 364 8.54 11.76 27.37
CA ARG A 364 8.43 12.02 28.81
C ARG A 364 7.52 13.22 29.14
N SER A 365 7.13 14.02 28.15
CA SER A 365 6.18 15.12 28.34
C SER A 365 4.77 14.57 28.55
N LEU A 366 4.41 13.49 27.85
CA LEU A 366 3.10 12.86 27.94
C LEU A 366 3.04 11.72 28.96
N ILE A 367 3.99 10.78 28.95
CA ILE A 367 3.96 9.56 29.76
C ILE A 367 5.22 9.38 30.61
N ARG A 368 5.05 9.04 31.89
CA ARG A 368 6.15 8.73 32.82
C ARG A 368 5.90 7.43 33.56
N PHE A 369 6.87 6.53 33.52
CA PHE A 369 6.81 5.23 34.18
C PHE A 369 7.51 5.26 35.53
N SER A 370 6.97 4.55 36.52
CA SER A 370 7.64 4.32 37.80
C SER A 370 8.76 3.27 37.67
N ARG A 371 9.51 3.05 38.76
CA ARG A 371 10.36 1.85 38.87
C ARG A 371 9.53 0.57 38.64
N GLY A 372 10.15 -0.43 38.04
CA GLY A 372 9.54 -1.74 37.75
C GLY A 372 9.07 -1.95 36.30
N TRP A 373 9.20 -0.94 35.43
CA TRP A 373 9.02 -1.09 33.99
C TRP A 373 10.37 -1.25 33.29
N LYS A 374 10.42 -2.11 32.27
CA LYS A 374 11.59 -2.36 31.43
C LYS A 374 11.22 -2.13 29.97
N ARG A 375 12.09 -1.46 29.22
CA ARG A 375 11.99 -1.32 27.77
C ARG A 375 12.51 -2.58 27.10
N LEU A 376 11.81 -3.05 26.08
CA LEU A 376 12.17 -4.25 25.33
C LEU A 376 12.02 -3.97 23.83
N GLU A 377 13.02 -4.38 23.05
CA GLU A 377 12.96 -4.32 21.58
C GLU A 377 11.96 -5.36 21.05
N ARG A 378 11.08 -4.93 20.16
CA ARG A 378 10.06 -5.74 19.49
C ARG A 378 9.89 -5.21 18.07
N SER A 379 10.39 -5.94 17.08
CA SER A 379 10.35 -5.52 15.66
C SER A 379 8.93 -5.20 15.14
N GLY A 380 7.90 -5.83 15.72
CA GLY A 380 6.50 -5.57 15.40
C GLY A 380 5.85 -4.41 16.19
N ALA A 381 6.50 -3.81 17.18
CA ALA A 381 5.92 -2.72 17.97
C ALA A 381 6.04 -1.35 17.26
N TRP A 382 5.25 -0.38 17.71
CA TRP A 382 5.40 1.02 17.31
C TRP A 382 6.74 1.56 17.82
N GLY A 383 7.54 2.16 16.95
CA GLY A 383 8.91 2.57 17.29
C GLY A 383 9.83 1.39 17.65
N ARG A 384 9.45 0.16 17.28
CA ARG A 384 10.16 -1.10 17.56
C ARG A 384 10.40 -1.40 19.04
N ARG A 385 9.69 -0.75 19.95
CA ARG A 385 9.89 -0.92 21.40
C ARG A 385 8.57 -1.02 22.13
N VAL A 386 8.62 -1.71 23.27
CA VAL A 386 7.52 -1.77 24.23
C VAL A 386 8.05 -1.55 25.63
N THR A 387 7.19 -1.05 26.51
CA THR A 387 7.46 -0.92 27.93
C THR A 387 6.66 -1.96 28.70
N ARG A 388 7.36 -2.90 29.35
CA ARG A 388 6.78 -4.07 30.02
C ARG A 388 7.05 -4.07 31.52
N SER A 389 6.10 -4.54 32.31
CA SER A 389 6.29 -4.81 33.73
C SER A 389 5.69 -6.15 34.14
N THR A 390 6.34 -6.82 35.10
CA THR A 390 5.80 -7.96 35.85
C THR A 390 5.53 -7.61 37.32
N ARG A 391 5.90 -6.40 37.75
CA ARG A 391 5.80 -5.96 39.15
C ARG A 391 4.41 -5.41 39.43
N ARG A 392 3.67 -6.06 40.33
CA ARG A 392 2.41 -5.51 40.86
C ARG A 392 2.65 -4.12 41.45
N GLY A 393 1.77 -3.17 41.15
CA GLY A 393 1.85 -1.80 41.61
C GLY A 393 2.77 -0.90 40.77
N ALA A 394 3.54 -1.44 39.81
CA ALA A 394 4.23 -0.62 38.83
C ALA A 394 3.21 0.25 38.09
N SER A 395 3.50 1.54 37.94
CA SER A 395 2.55 2.52 37.44
C SER A 395 3.12 3.39 36.34
N ALA A 396 2.25 3.92 35.49
CA ALA A 396 2.56 4.98 34.56
C ALA A 396 1.58 6.14 34.78
N ARG A 397 2.07 7.38 34.68
CA ARG A 397 1.26 8.59 34.77
C ARG A 397 1.26 9.26 33.42
N LEU A 398 0.08 9.65 32.95
CA LEU A 398 -0.08 10.43 31.74
C LEU A 398 -0.88 11.69 32.02
N ARG A 399 -0.57 12.74 31.26
CA ARG A 399 -1.36 13.96 31.20
C ARG A 399 -1.58 14.31 29.75
N PHE A 400 -2.82 14.59 29.36
CA PHE A 400 -3.14 14.98 28.01
C PHE A 400 -4.24 16.03 28.00
N ARG A 401 -4.38 16.74 26.88
CA ARG A 401 -5.55 17.54 26.55
C ARG A 401 -6.23 16.91 25.34
N GLY A 402 -7.53 16.62 25.44
CA GLY A 402 -8.28 16.00 24.33
C GLY A 402 -9.52 15.24 24.79
N SER A 403 -10.25 14.64 23.85
CA SER A 403 -11.57 14.05 24.08
C SER A 403 -11.57 12.52 24.23
N ARG A 404 -10.46 11.86 23.89
CA ARG A 404 -10.39 10.40 23.92
C ARG A 404 -8.96 9.91 24.07
N LEU A 405 -8.79 8.83 24.84
CA LEU A 405 -7.52 8.12 25.03
C LEU A 405 -7.65 6.68 24.52
N ALA A 406 -6.65 6.23 23.77
CA ALA A 406 -6.44 4.82 23.48
C ALA A 406 -5.08 4.32 23.97
N LEU A 407 -5.08 3.09 24.50
CA LEU A 407 -3.86 2.36 24.84
C LEU A 407 -3.58 1.33 23.75
N ILE A 408 -2.38 1.39 23.17
CA ILE A 408 -1.95 0.51 22.09
C ILE A 408 -0.91 -0.45 22.63
N GLY A 409 -1.01 -1.72 22.24
CA GLY A 409 -0.09 -2.76 22.67
C GLY A 409 -0.39 -4.11 22.04
N ARG A 410 -0.13 -5.17 22.81
CA ARG A 410 -0.53 -6.53 22.46
C ARG A 410 -1.06 -7.27 23.67
N ARG A 411 -1.92 -8.23 23.42
CA ARG A 411 -2.23 -9.27 24.41
C ARG A 411 -1.07 -10.27 24.49
N LEU A 412 -0.95 -10.95 25.62
CA LEU A 412 0.11 -11.91 25.91
C LEU A 412 -0.53 -13.25 26.35
N PRO A 413 0.04 -14.41 26.02
CA PRO A 413 -0.52 -15.70 26.44
C PRO A 413 -0.74 -15.81 27.95
N ARG A 414 0.19 -15.26 28.75
CA ARG A 414 0.09 -15.15 30.21
C ARG A 414 -0.12 -13.71 30.68
N GLY A 415 -0.79 -12.88 29.87
CA GLY A 415 -0.97 -11.46 30.16
C GLY A 415 -1.75 -11.20 31.45
N GLY A 416 -1.27 -10.22 32.22
CA GLY A 416 -1.88 -9.79 33.48
C GLY A 416 -3.02 -8.80 33.28
N ARG A 417 -3.26 -8.00 34.31
CA ARG A 417 -4.31 -6.98 34.35
C ARG A 417 -3.71 -5.59 34.52
N LEU A 418 -4.18 -4.63 33.72
CA LEU A 418 -3.81 -3.23 33.78
C LEU A 418 -5.03 -2.40 34.20
N ARG A 419 -4.95 -1.71 35.32
CA ARG A 419 -5.98 -0.74 35.73
C ARG A 419 -5.68 0.61 35.09
N VAL A 420 -6.66 1.15 34.39
CA VAL A 420 -6.64 2.47 33.76
C VAL A 420 -7.56 3.38 34.57
N THR A 421 -7.00 4.42 35.17
CA THR A 421 -7.75 5.43 35.91
C THR A 421 -7.66 6.76 35.17
N ILE A 422 -8.79 7.33 34.76
CA ILE A 422 -8.89 8.65 34.12
C ILE A 422 -9.75 9.53 35.03
N ASP A 423 -9.16 10.61 35.55
CA ASP A 423 -9.81 11.57 36.46
C ASP A 423 -10.61 10.90 37.59
N GLY A 424 -9.96 9.93 38.25
CA GLY A 424 -10.52 9.16 39.36
C GLY A 424 -11.36 7.94 38.95
N ARG A 425 -11.91 7.88 37.73
CA ARG A 425 -12.71 6.74 37.25
C ARG A 425 -11.82 5.62 36.74
N SER A 426 -12.05 4.38 37.19
CA SER A 426 -11.17 3.25 36.91
C SER A 426 -11.83 2.14 36.11
N ARG A 427 -11.10 1.58 35.13
CA ARG A 427 -11.45 0.35 34.41
C ARG A 427 -10.25 -0.59 34.40
N THR A 428 -10.47 -1.88 34.59
CA THR A 428 -9.40 -2.89 34.51
C THR A 428 -9.45 -3.62 33.18
N VAL A 429 -8.33 -3.64 32.46
CA VAL A 429 -8.14 -4.29 31.17
C VAL A 429 -7.40 -5.60 31.38
N ARG A 430 -7.93 -6.71 30.85
CA ARG A 430 -7.24 -8.01 30.84
C ARG A 430 -6.38 -8.11 29.59
N LEU A 431 -5.10 -8.40 29.75
CA LEU A 431 -4.13 -8.48 28.65
C LEU A 431 -3.82 -9.93 28.23
N ARG A 432 -4.53 -10.92 28.76
CA ARG A 432 -4.41 -12.33 28.33
C ARG A 432 -4.99 -12.51 26.92
N GLY A 433 -4.26 -13.16 26.03
CA GLY A 433 -4.76 -13.54 24.69
C GLY A 433 -3.66 -13.76 23.66
N ARG A 434 -4.06 -13.95 22.39
CA ARG A 434 -3.14 -14.16 21.27
C ARG A 434 -2.31 -12.89 21.02
N PRO A 435 -0.97 -13.01 20.86
CA PRO A 435 -0.11 -11.87 20.65
C PRO A 435 -0.27 -11.34 19.21
N ARG A 436 -0.76 -10.10 19.10
CA ARG A 436 -0.74 -9.30 17.87
C ARG A 436 -0.32 -7.88 18.26
N HIS A 437 0.71 -7.36 17.61
CA HIS A 437 1.26 -6.03 17.91
C HIS A 437 0.33 -4.90 17.46
N ARG A 438 0.55 -3.69 18.02
CA ARG A 438 -0.13 -2.45 17.63
C ARG A 438 -1.66 -2.53 17.64
N ARG A 439 -2.22 -3.28 18.59
CA ARG A 439 -3.67 -3.39 18.79
C ARG A 439 -4.14 -2.43 19.86
N VAL A 440 -5.30 -1.83 19.64
CA VAL A 440 -6.01 -1.08 20.67
C VAL A 440 -6.44 -2.03 21.77
N LEU A 441 -5.90 -1.84 22.98
CA LEU A 441 -6.20 -2.63 24.17
C LEU A 441 -7.34 -2.03 25.00
N PHE A 442 -7.50 -0.71 24.89
CA PHE A 442 -8.49 0.09 25.61
C PHE A 442 -8.72 1.39 24.86
N THR A 443 -9.98 1.82 24.84
CA THR A 443 -10.40 3.17 24.44
C THR A 443 -11.26 3.73 25.57
N SER A 444 -11.02 4.99 25.95
CA SER A 444 -11.89 5.68 26.90
C SER A 444 -13.27 5.91 26.29
N THR A 445 -14.27 6.14 27.15
CA THR A 445 -15.48 6.85 26.69
C THR A 445 -15.09 8.23 26.15
N ARG A 446 -16.01 8.90 25.43
CA ARG A 446 -15.81 10.30 25.07
C ARG A 446 -15.69 11.14 26.35
N LEU A 447 -14.66 11.98 26.39
CA LEU A 447 -14.35 12.94 27.45
C LEU A 447 -14.63 14.35 26.91
N ARG A 448 -14.66 15.34 27.80
CA ARG A 448 -14.63 16.74 27.39
C ARG A 448 -13.27 17.05 26.76
N SER A 449 -13.20 18.01 25.83
CA SER A 449 -11.90 18.41 25.24
C SER A 449 -11.14 19.33 26.21
N GLU A 450 -10.59 18.74 27.26
CA GLU A 450 -9.89 19.44 28.35
C GLU A 450 -8.69 18.65 28.87
N HIS A 451 -8.06 19.12 29.95
CA HIS A 451 -6.92 18.43 30.55
C HIS A 451 -7.35 17.25 31.40
N HIS A 452 -6.79 16.07 31.13
CA HIS A 452 -7.06 14.84 31.84
C HIS A 452 -5.80 14.28 32.49
N ARG A 453 -5.99 13.61 33.63
CA ARG A 453 -4.93 12.90 34.35
C ARG A 453 -5.21 11.40 34.31
N VAL A 454 -4.24 10.65 33.81
CA VAL A 454 -4.33 9.20 33.69
C VAL A 454 -3.31 8.53 34.59
N ARG A 455 -3.74 7.46 35.28
CA ARG A 455 -2.86 6.55 35.97
C ARG A 455 -3.09 5.12 35.47
N LEU A 456 -2.03 4.50 34.98
CA LEU A 456 -2.00 3.08 34.65
C LEU A 456 -1.33 2.33 35.80
N VAL A 457 -1.89 1.21 36.24
CA VAL A 457 -1.32 0.39 37.32
C VAL A 457 -1.38 -1.09 36.98
N ALA A 458 -0.23 -1.77 37.04
CA ALA A 458 -0.14 -3.22 36.92
C ALA A 458 -0.77 -3.88 38.16
N VAL A 459 -1.89 -4.58 37.99
CA VAL A 459 -2.65 -5.19 39.10
C VAL A 459 -2.09 -6.56 39.50
N GLY A 460 -1.33 -7.20 38.60
CA GLY A 460 -0.80 -8.56 38.76
C GLY A 460 -1.55 -9.60 37.91
N GLY A 461 -1.26 -10.89 38.16
CA GLY A 461 -1.80 -12.01 37.38
C GLY A 461 -1.08 -12.27 36.05
N GLY A 462 0.12 -11.69 35.86
CA GLY A 462 0.94 -11.82 34.67
C GLY A 462 1.61 -10.51 34.23
N PRO A 463 2.53 -10.54 33.25
CA PRO A 463 3.09 -9.35 32.63
C PRO A 463 2.05 -8.43 31.99
N VAL A 464 2.28 -7.13 32.09
CA VAL A 464 1.60 -6.09 31.30
C VAL A 464 2.59 -5.41 30.38
N GLU A 465 2.17 -5.05 29.17
CA GLU A 465 3.03 -4.45 28.15
C GLU A 465 2.25 -3.33 27.45
N LEU A 466 2.89 -2.17 27.32
CA LEU A 466 2.37 -1.00 26.61
C LEU A 466 3.32 -0.68 25.46
N ASP A 467 2.76 -0.41 24.29
CA ASP A 467 3.50 -0.07 23.06
C ASP A 467 3.46 1.44 22.84
N ALA A 468 2.24 1.99 22.73
CA ALA A 468 2.02 3.42 22.53
C ALA A 468 0.71 3.89 23.17
N VAL A 469 0.48 5.19 23.17
CA VAL A 469 -0.80 5.82 23.50
C VAL A 469 -1.20 6.80 22.41
N ALA A 470 -2.50 6.85 22.14
CA ALA A 470 -3.09 7.80 21.20
C ALA A 470 -4.10 8.67 21.94
N VAL A 471 -4.08 9.97 21.67
CA VAL A 471 -5.00 10.95 22.26
C VAL A 471 -5.64 11.73 21.14
N GLN A 472 -6.96 11.66 21.04
CA GLN A 472 -7.73 12.49 20.11
C GLN A 472 -7.80 13.91 20.68
N PRO A 473 -7.24 14.93 20.01
CA PRO A 473 -7.17 16.29 20.54
C PRO A 473 -8.53 17.01 20.68
N ARG A 474 -9.58 16.58 19.96
CA ARG A 474 -10.86 17.32 19.85
C ARG A 474 -12.08 16.47 20.17
#